data_AF-A0A1B9Y7K9-F1
#
_entry.id   AF-A0A1B9Y7K9-F1
#
_cell.length_a   1.000
_cell.length_b   1.000
_cell.length_c   1.000
_cell.angle_alpha   90.00
_cell.angle_beta   90.00
_cell.angle_gamma   90.00
#
_symmetry.space_group_name_H-M   'P 1'
#
loop_
_entity.id
_entity.type
_entity.pdbx_description
1 polymer ?
#
loop_
_entity_poly.entity_id
_entity_poly.type
_entity_poly.pdbx_seq_one_letter_code
_entity_poly.pdbx_strand_id
1 'polypeptide(L)'
;MSRIRIVKGKIFESTGEDFSYYSETTIRESSAEYHSEKSETVIKKDGNPASPPVAEINILADAIVHFRPKKNWKGNDYGLDWMRIKDTGLFGDKKKYSDVAGTYDKYPSSNPSAIFTKSSTLYNNLKKEYSNPVYKIPWILEDKKAIDYFASWLCVEKNKEIKLSLKIHIKDKKNLPKELLIAYDKTVCEISSSQGKGAENEKLDPAKNIHYAKILIKNKEEYKLEDEITLKVLSDITATQTLKVLCDEKESGFLKLYSNKVKKLDVVCVKVKTKNGLGVIKGKTELENYLKQSLIKINLMEEILDIAKNDDGTPNTDLSLPTISNGTGLNVSGNINGKSLYDYLDEKLKQIFSNLGTDGKPDGTGKYDKYLRLYFFTETAYLVSGSITLGVGGIGTPIGGGRGAMFSGITDADVAHEAMHAIALGHAFGTNSNINTITPYLFEYKKTENVMDYAHLDGNDKYSTWKWQWDKLRNFNLLTE
;
A
#
# COMPACT_ATOMS: atom_id res chain seq x y z
N MET A 1 -27.96 30.86 16.50
CA MET A 1 -29.37 30.40 16.51
C MET A 1 -29.90 30.57 15.09
N SER A 2 -29.94 29.52 14.27
CA SER A 2 -30.98 28.47 14.21
C SER A 2 -30.49 27.04 14.50
N ARG A 3 -31.40 26.25 15.12
CA ARG A 3 -31.56 24.79 14.98
C ARG A 3 -32.79 24.57 14.08
N ILE A 4 -32.93 23.43 13.42
CA ILE A 4 -34.22 23.04 12.84
C ILE A 4 -34.60 21.63 13.29
N ARG A 5 -35.80 21.51 13.85
CA ARG A 5 -36.52 20.28 14.13
C ARG A 5 -37.96 20.53 13.69
N ILE A 6 -38.56 19.71 12.83
CA ILE A 6 -40.00 19.83 12.54
C ILE A 6 -40.64 18.46 12.66
N VAL A 7 -41.63 18.39 13.55
CA VAL A 7 -42.34 17.19 13.94
C VAL A 7 -43.83 17.55 13.96
N LYS A 8 -44.66 16.83 13.21
CA LYS A 8 -46.13 16.91 13.31
C LYS A 8 -46.76 15.62 13.90
N GLY A 9 -45.95 14.76 14.53
CA GLY A 9 -46.32 13.49 15.19
C GLY A 9 -45.44 13.18 16.41
N LYS A 10 -45.58 12.01 17.05
CA LYS A 10 -44.81 11.66 18.27
C LYS A 10 -43.38 11.22 17.95
N ILE A 11 -42.41 11.84 18.62
CA ILE A 11 -41.01 11.41 18.82
C ILE A 11 -40.90 10.91 20.26
N PHE A 12 -40.17 9.83 20.51
CA PHE A 12 -39.73 9.47 21.86
C PHE A 12 -38.22 9.18 21.86
N GLU A 13 -37.52 9.86 22.76
CA GLU A 13 -36.08 9.87 23.00
C GLU A 13 -35.94 9.72 24.54
N SER A 14 -35.20 8.72 25.04
CA SER A 14 -35.01 8.48 26.48
C SER A 14 -33.53 8.31 26.78
N THR A 15 -33.00 9.11 27.70
CA THR A 15 -31.63 9.03 28.23
C THR A 15 -31.68 8.86 29.74
N GLY A 16 -30.77 8.07 30.30
CA GLY A 16 -30.69 7.86 31.76
C GLY A 16 -30.09 9.05 32.52
N GLU A 17 -29.23 9.84 31.87
CA GLU A 17 -28.59 11.07 32.36
C GLU A 17 -28.26 12.01 31.16
N ASP A 18 -27.24 12.87 31.26
CA ASP A 18 -27.04 14.02 30.36
C ASP A 18 -26.59 13.68 28.92
N PHE A 19 -27.06 14.51 27.98
CA PHE A 19 -26.80 14.39 26.55
C PHE A 19 -26.39 15.74 25.92
N SER A 20 -25.24 15.78 25.24
CA SER A 20 -24.69 17.02 24.67
C SER A 20 -24.18 16.84 23.24
N TYR A 21 -24.55 17.79 22.37
CA TYR A 21 -24.07 17.90 20.98
C TYR A 21 -23.31 19.21 20.79
N TYR A 22 -22.13 19.15 20.16
CA TYR A 22 -21.33 20.31 19.77
C TYR A 22 -21.06 20.28 18.26
N SER A 23 -21.23 21.41 17.58
CA SER A 23 -20.96 21.52 16.14
C SER A 23 -20.68 22.99 15.77
N GLU A 24 -19.70 23.20 14.91
CA GLU A 24 -19.40 24.50 14.28
C GLU A 24 -20.31 24.82 13.09
N THR A 25 -21.13 23.85 12.66
CA THR A 25 -22.09 24.00 11.53
C THR A 25 -23.44 23.33 11.82
N THR A 26 -24.39 23.38 10.87
CA THR A 26 -25.75 22.84 11.04
C THR A 26 -25.77 21.31 11.09
N ILE A 27 -26.39 20.74 12.14
CA ILE A 27 -26.74 19.32 12.21
C ILE A 27 -28.07 19.10 11.49
N ARG A 28 -28.13 18.14 10.55
CA ARG A 28 -29.37 17.71 9.88
C ARG A 28 -29.61 16.23 10.11
N GLU A 29 -30.82 15.91 10.58
CA GLU A 29 -31.35 14.55 10.68
C GLU A 29 -32.52 14.41 9.69
N SER A 30 -32.47 13.42 8.80
CA SER A 30 -33.53 13.15 7.83
C SER A 30 -33.73 11.66 7.63
N SER A 31 -35.00 11.22 7.68
CA SER A 31 -35.43 9.86 7.29
C SER A 31 -36.41 9.97 6.12
N ALA A 32 -36.28 9.06 5.15
CA ALA A 32 -37.21 8.95 4.02
C ALA A 32 -38.42 8.04 4.32
N GLU A 33 -38.42 7.33 5.45
CA GLU A 33 -39.46 6.37 5.81
C GLU A 33 -39.94 6.58 7.26
N TYR A 34 -41.22 6.26 7.49
CA TYR A 34 -41.84 6.27 8.82
C TYR A 34 -41.39 5.04 9.61
N HIS A 35 -40.83 5.24 10.80
CA HIS A 35 -40.36 4.15 11.66
C HIS A 35 -41.03 4.24 13.03
N SER A 36 -41.69 3.17 13.46
CA SER A 36 -42.20 3.01 14.83
C SER A 36 -41.47 1.85 15.50
N GLU A 37 -40.73 2.14 16.56
CA GLU A 37 -39.90 1.18 17.29
C GLU A 37 -40.66 0.59 18.50
N LYS A 38 -40.41 -0.69 18.83
CA LYS A 38 -40.92 -1.38 20.03
C LYS A 38 -39.77 -1.93 20.88
N SER A 39 -38.77 -1.08 21.17
CA SER A 39 -37.57 -1.44 21.92
C SER A 39 -37.53 -0.60 23.20
N GLU A 40 -37.54 -1.23 24.37
CA GLU A 40 -37.60 -0.53 25.67
C GLU A 40 -36.27 0.10 26.11
N THR A 41 -35.15 -0.14 25.41
CA THR A 41 -33.81 0.22 25.95
C THR A 41 -32.76 0.72 24.95
N VAL A 42 -32.82 0.39 23.65
CA VAL A 42 -31.78 0.82 22.68
C VAL A 42 -32.38 1.02 21.28
N ILE A 43 -32.00 2.12 20.62
CA ILE A 43 -32.33 2.36 19.21
C ILE A 43 -31.53 1.39 18.33
N LYS A 44 -32.20 0.43 17.68
CA LYS A 44 -31.57 -0.47 16.71
C LYS A 44 -32.24 -0.31 15.34
N LYS A 45 -31.48 0.17 14.37
CA LYS A 45 -31.88 0.14 12.96
C LYS A 45 -31.79 -1.29 12.42
N ASP A 46 -32.86 -1.79 11.80
CA ASP A 46 -32.78 -2.92 10.89
C ASP A 46 -32.19 -2.45 9.53
N GLY A 47 -31.09 -3.09 9.12
CA GLY A 47 -30.39 -2.81 7.86
C GLY A 47 -29.21 -1.84 7.96
N ASN A 48 -28.23 -2.01 7.06
CA ASN A 48 -27.01 -1.19 7.03
C ASN A 48 -27.34 0.27 6.66
N PRO A 49 -27.07 1.27 7.51
CA PRO A 49 -27.19 2.67 7.12
C PRO A 49 -26.22 3.01 5.98
N ALA A 50 -26.68 3.82 5.03
CA ALA A 50 -25.81 4.40 4.02
C ALA A 50 -24.72 5.22 4.72
N SER A 51 -23.49 5.14 4.22
CA SER A 51 -22.39 5.98 4.73
C SER A 51 -22.76 7.46 4.58
N PRO A 52 -22.42 8.32 5.57
CA PRO A 52 -22.65 9.76 5.46
C PRO A 52 -21.94 10.31 4.20
N PRO A 53 -22.50 11.33 3.55
CA PRO A 53 -21.85 11.95 2.39
C PRO A 53 -20.48 12.48 2.82
N VAL A 54 -19.45 12.20 2.02
CA VAL A 54 -18.11 12.73 2.25
C VAL A 54 -18.16 14.25 2.09
N ALA A 55 -17.65 14.99 3.07
CA ALA A 55 -17.58 16.45 2.99
C ALA A 55 -16.77 16.88 1.76
N GLU A 56 -17.40 17.66 0.87
CA GLU A 56 -16.74 18.32 -0.25
C GLU A 56 -16.28 19.71 0.18
N ILE A 57 -14.99 20.01 -0.01
CA ILE A 57 -14.35 21.26 0.41
C ILE A 57 -13.70 21.94 -0.80
N ASN A 58 -14.10 23.17 -1.07
CA ASN A 58 -13.47 23.98 -2.13
C ASN A 58 -12.17 24.61 -1.63
N ILE A 59 -11.09 24.40 -2.37
CA ILE A 59 -9.82 25.10 -2.18
C ILE A 59 -9.90 26.43 -2.93
N LEU A 60 -10.06 27.54 -2.20
CA LEU A 60 -10.25 28.89 -2.75
C LEU A 60 -8.96 29.72 -2.81
N ALA A 61 -7.82 29.14 -2.45
CA ALA A 61 -6.51 29.76 -2.62
C ALA A 61 -6.21 30.05 -4.09
N ASP A 62 -5.43 31.09 -4.35
CA ASP A 62 -4.97 31.47 -5.69
C ASP A 62 -3.71 30.67 -6.13
N ALA A 63 -3.35 29.65 -5.36
CA ALA A 63 -2.38 28.63 -5.73
C ALA A 63 -2.80 27.25 -5.23
N ILE A 64 -2.37 26.20 -5.93
CA ILE A 64 -2.42 24.80 -5.50
C ILE A 64 -1.01 24.24 -5.41
N VAL A 65 -0.73 23.52 -4.33
CA VAL A 65 0.55 22.85 -4.09
C VAL A 65 0.35 21.37 -3.86
N HIS A 66 1.03 20.57 -4.67
CA HIS A 66 1.10 19.13 -4.53
C HIS A 66 2.49 18.69 -4.07
N PHE A 67 2.55 17.85 -3.04
CA PHE A 67 3.78 17.15 -2.68
C PHE A 67 4.02 15.97 -3.64
N ARG A 68 5.27 15.80 -4.06
CA ARG A 68 5.70 14.73 -4.96
C ARG A 68 7.00 14.10 -4.46
N PRO A 69 7.33 12.89 -4.93
CA PRO A 69 8.61 12.28 -4.58
C PRO A 69 9.78 13.18 -4.98
N LYS A 70 10.93 12.96 -4.37
CA LYS A 70 12.18 13.51 -4.87
C LYS A 70 12.43 13.07 -6.32
N LYS A 71 13.26 13.82 -7.03
CA LYS A 71 13.73 13.45 -8.35
C LYS A 71 14.34 12.06 -8.32
N ASN A 72 14.04 11.25 -9.34
CA ASN A 72 14.53 9.88 -9.48
C ASN A 72 14.22 8.99 -8.27
N TRP A 73 13.13 9.27 -7.52
CA TRP A 73 12.72 8.41 -6.42
C TRP A 73 12.43 6.98 -6.90
N LYS A 74 12.99 6.00 -6.17
CA LYS A 74 12.88 4.57 -6.43
C LYS A 74 12.39 3.79 -5.20
N GLY A 75 11.68 4.45 -4.28
CA GLY A 75 11.07 3.76 -3.12
C GLY A 75 12.02 3.30 -2.00
N ASN A 76 13.34 3.43 -2.15
CA ASN A 76 14.32 2.89 -1.19
C ASN A 76 14.47 3.72 0.10
N ASP A 77 14.03 4.99 0.08
CA ASP A 77 14.25 5.92 1.19
C ASP A 77 13.04 6.03 2.13
N TYR A 78 11.84 6.13 1.57
CA TYR A 78 10.58 6.33 2.28
C TYR A 78 9.43 5.88 1.40
N GLY A 79 8.28 5.57 2.01
CA GLY A 79 7.05 5.32 1.29
C GLY A 79 6.39 6.63 0.91
N LEU A 80 6.02 6.79 -0.36
CA LEU A 80 5.18 7.89 -0.81
C LEU A 80 4.14 7.36 -1.79
N ASP A 81 2.89 7.77 -1.57
CA ASP A 81 1.81 7.48 -2.48
C ASP A 81 1.04 8.76 -2.85
N TRP A 82 0.67 8.88 -4.12
CA TRP A 82 -0.04 10.04 -4.66
C TRP A 82 -0.95 9.62 -5.83
N MET A 83 -2.01 10.37 -6.08
CA MET A 83 -2.82 10.14 -7.28
C MET A 83 -1.96 10.40 -8.53
N ARG A 84 -1.82 9.41 -9.41
CA ARG A 84 -1.08 9.57 -10.67
C ARG A 84 -1.91 10.41 -11.63
N ILE A 85 -1.53 11.68 -11.78
CA ILE A 85 -2.20 12.68 -12.62
C ILE A 85 -1.31 13.16 -13.78
N LYS A 86 -0.24 12.42 -14.07
CA LYS A 86 0.72 12.71 -15.14
C LYS A 86 1.53 13.99 -14.91
N ASP A 87 2.03 14.18 -13.69
CA ASP A 87 2.72 15.43 -13.33
C ASP A 87 4.13 15.25 -12.79
N THR A 88 4.57 14.05 -12.41
CA THR A 88 5.95 13.82 -11.93
C THR A 88 6.94 13.57 -13.07
N GLY A 89 6.52 12.87 -14.12
CA GLY A 89 7.39 12.34 -15.17
C GLY A 89 8.02 10.98 -14.83
N LEU A 90 7.72 10.43 -13.64
CA LEU A 90 8.09 9.06 -13.27
C LEU A 90 7.32 8.05 -14.12
N PHE A 91 7.88 6.84 -14.28
CA PHE A 91 7.32 5.82 -15.19
C PHE A 91 5.83 5.53 -14.95
N GLY A 92 5.44 5.18 -13.72
CA GLY A 92 4.04 4.90 -13.39
C GLY A 92 3.13 6.12 -13.29
N ASP A 93 3.67 7.31 -13.56
CA ASP A 93 2.94 8.57 -13.70
C ASP A 93 3.08 9.15 -15.12
N LYS A 94 3.38 8.31 -16.13
CA LYS A 94 3.34 8.73 -17.54
C LYS A 94 1.91 8.81 -18.09
N LYS A 95 0.96 8.13 -17.43
CA LYS A 95 -0.48 8.15 -17.71
C LYS A 95 -1.25 8.51 -16.43
N LYS A 96 -2.43 9.11 -16.57
CA LYS A 96 -3.33 9.36 -15.45
C LYS A 96 -3.96 8.04 -14.99
N TYR A 97 -4.29 7.90 -13.71
CA TYR A 97 -5.07 6.74 -13.25
C TYR A 97 -6.45 6.63 -13.89
N SER A 98 -7.06 7.74 -14.33
CA SER A 98 -8.29 7.71 -15.14
C SER A 98 -8.13 6.97 -16.47
N ASP A 99 -6.90 6.85 -16.98
CA ASP A 99 -6.60 6.17 -18.25
C ASP A 99 -6.22 4.71 -18.08
N VAL A 100 -5.72 4.32 -16.91
CA VAL A 100 -5.16 2.98 -16.69
C VAL A 100 -5.92 2.17 -15.65
N ALA A 101 -6.87 2.74 -14.90
CA ALA A 101 -7.72 1.96 -14.00
C ALA A 101 -8.80 1.21 -14.80
N GLY A 102 -8.85 -0.12 -14.65
CA GLY A 102 -9.70 -0.97 -15.47
C GLY A 102 -9.43 -2.46 -15.27
N THR A 103 -10.03 -3.27 -16.13
CA THR A 103 -9.91 -4.74 -16.10
C THR A 103 -9.72 -5.31 -17.49
N TYR A 104 -9.32 -6.58 -17.56
CA TYR A 104 -9.27 -7.35 -18.79
C TYR A 104 -10.42 -8.36 -18.86
N ASP A 105 -10.81 -8.74 -20.07
CA ASP A 105 -11.73 -9.85 -20.33
C ASP A 105 -11.12 -11.21 -19.95
N LYS A 106 -9.80 -11.34 -20.10
CA LYS A 106 -8.99 -12.52 -19.81
C LYS A 106 -7.72 -12.12 -19.09
N TYR A 107 -7.06 -13.07 -18.43
CA TYR A 107 -5.85 -12.75 -17.69
C TYR A 107 -4.69 -12.35 -18.63
N PRO A 108 -4.15 -11.12 -18.54
CA PRO A 108 -3.31 -10.57 -19.61
C PRO A 108 -1.88 -11.14 -19.66
N SER A 109 -1.38 -11.71 -18.55
CA SER A 109 -0.05 -12.34 -18.55
C SER A 109 -0.03 -13.71 -19.21
N SER A 110 -1.17 -14.41 -19.28
CA SER A 110 -1.29 -15.73 -19.91
C SER A 110 -2.00 -15.68 -21.28
N ASN A 111 -2.59 -14.55 -21.65
CA ASN A 111 -3.30 -14.39 -22.92
C ASN A 111 -2.91 -13.07 -23.62
N PRO A 112 -2.07 -13.12 -24.66
CA PRO A 112 -1.68 -11.93 -25.43
C PRO A 112 -2.84 -11.20 -26.10
N SER A 113 -3.98 -11.86 -26.32
CA SER A 113 -5.19 -11.29 -26.92
C SER A 113 -6.16 -10.71 -25.89
N ALA A 114 -5.77 -10.60 -24.62
CA ALA A 114 -6.59 -9.99 -23.59
C ALA A 114 -6.85 -8.50 -23.90
N ILE A 115 -8.10 -8.08 -23.79
CA ILE A 115 -8.56 -6.73 -24.12
C ILE A 115 -8.77 -5.94 -22.83
N PHE A 116 -8.05 -4.84 -22.69
CA PHE A 116 -8.22 -3.93 -21.56
C PHE A 116 -9.45 -3.03 -21.75
N THR A 117 -10.25 -2.91 -20.69
CA THR A 117 -11.40 -1.99 -20.62
C THR A 117 -11.23 -1.05 -19.43
N LYS A 118 -11.12 0.25 -19.71
CA LYS A 118 -11.10 1.30 -18.68
C LYS A 118 -12.40 1.27 -17.86
N SER A 119 -12.31 1.49 -16.55
CA SER A 119 -13.46 1.51 -15.65
C SER A 119 -13.52 2.79 -14.82
N SER A 120 -14.51 3.63 -15.12
CA SER A 120 -14.79 4.84 -14.34
C SER A 120 -15.19 4.51 -12.90
N THR A 121 -15.87 3.39 -12.67
CA THR A 121 -16.22 2.91 -11.33
C THR A 121 -14.98 2.56 -10.50
N LEU A 122 -14.03 1.82 -11.07
CA LEU A 122 -12.77 1.51 -10.40
C LEU A 122 -11.98 2.77 -10.10
N TYR A 123 -11.85 3.67 -11.07
CA TYR A 123 -11.19 4.96 -10.87
C TYR A 123 -11.87 5.77 -9.76
N ASN A 124 -13.20 5.90 -9.78
CA ASN A 124 -13.95 6.63 -8.76
C ASN A 124 -13.82 6.02 -7.36
N ASN A 125 -13.70 4.70 -7.26
CA ASN A 125 -13.42 4.04 -5.98
C ASN A 125 -11.97 4.28 -5.52
N LEU A 126 -11.00 4.27 -6.45
CA LEU A 126 -9.60 4.57 -6.16
C LEU A 126 -9.45 6.01 -5.65
N LYS A 127 -10.18 6.98 -6.20
CA LYS A 127 -10.16 8.37 -5.71
C LYS A 127 -10.40 8.48 -4.21
N LYS A 128 -11.27 7.64 -3.65
CA LYS A 128 -11.59 7.65 -2.21
C LYS A 128 -10.38 7.37 -1.31
N GLU A 129 -9.37 6.64 -1.78
CA GLU A 129 -8.11 6.41 -1.05
C GLU A 129 -7.28 7.69 -0.85
N TYR A 130 -7.48 8.67 -1.74
CA TYR A 130 -6.74 9.95 -1.75
C TYR A 130 -7.62 11.13 -1.35
N SER A 131 -8.95 10.97 -1.39
CA SER A 131 -9.96 11.99 -1.14
C SER A 131 -10.77 11.67 0.11
N ASN A 132 -10.16 11.90 1.27
CA ASN A 132 -10.89 12.01 2.53
C ASN A 132 -10.28 13.15 3.38
N PRO A 133 -10.95 14.33 3.47
CA PRO A 133 -12.17 14.70 2.74
C PRO A 133 -11.94 14.87 1.23
N VAL A 134 -13.01 15.10 0.48
CA VAL A 134 -12.93 15.40 -0.97
C VAL A 134 -12.64 16.88 -1.13
N TYR A 135 -11.51 17.21 -1.76
CA TYR A 135 -11.15 18.59 -2.07
C TYR A 135 -11.40 18.89 -3.55
N LYS A 136 -11.92 20.08 -3.84
CA LYS A 136 -12.17 20.57 -5.20
C LYS A 136 -11.37 21.84 -5.46
N ILE A 137 -10.94 22.04 -6.69
CA ILE A 137 -10.27 23.27 -7.14
C ILE A 137 -11.20 23.99 -8.12
N PRO A 138 -12.01 24.96 -7.69
CA PRO A 138 -13.09 25.51 -8.52
C PRO A 138 -12.62 26.26 -9.77
N TRP A 139 -11.39 26.76 -9.75
CA TRP A 139 -10.83 27.58 -10.83
C TRP A 139 -9.96 26.79 -11.82
N ILE A 140 -9.71 25.49 -11.57
CA ILE A 140 -9.13 24.59 -12.57
C ILE A 140 -10.24 23.67 -13.08
N LEU A 141 -10.56 23.78 -14.37
CA LEU A 141 -11.67 23.07 -14.98
C LEU A 141 -11.17 22.03 -16.00
N GLU A 142 -11.67 20.80 -15.88
CA GLU A 142 -11.57 19.75 -16.91
C GLU A 142 -13.01 19.44 -17.36
N ASP A 143 -13.28 19.53 -18.66
CA ASP A 143 -14.63 19.38 -19.24
C ASP A 143 -15.72 20.23 -18.53
N LYS A 144 -15.38 21.49 -18.24
CA LYS A 144 -16.23 22.47 -17.53
C LYS A 144 -16.57 22.09 -16.08
N LYS A 145 -15.87 21.12 -15.49
CA LYS A 145 -16.05 20.69 -14.09
C LYS A 145 -14.78 20.98 -13.29
N ALA A 146 -14.98 21.42 -12.05
CA ALA A 146 -13.88 21.57 -11.09
C ALA A 146 -13.16 20.23 -10.90
N ILE A 147 -11.82 20.27 -10.91
CA ILE A 147 -11.01 19.07 -10.68
C ILE A 147 -10.92 18.74 -9.19
N ASP A 148 -10.72 17.46 -8.90
CA ASP A 148 -10.44 16.96 -7.55
C ASP A 148 -8.98 17.24 -7.17
N TYR A 149 -8.74 17.68 -5.93
CA TYR A 149 -7.42 17.69 -5.33
C TYR A 149 -7.20 16.41 -4.51
N PHE A 150 -6.01 15.82 -4.67
CA PHE A 150 -5.60 14.59 -4.00
C PHE A 150 -4.38 14.84 -3.12
N ALA A 151 -4.54 14.62 -1.81
CA ALA A 151 -3.43 14.66 -0.88
C ALA A 151 -2.49 13.46 -1.11
N SER A 152 -1.19 13.68 -0.96
CA SER A 152 -0.21 12.59 -0.97
C SER A 152 -0.06 12.00 0.42
N TRP A 153 0.32 10.73 0.49
CA TRP A 153 0.63 10.00 1.72
C TRP A 153 2.14 9.80 1.83
N LEU A 154 2.70 10.09 3.01
CA LEU A 154 4.11 9.90 3.35
C LEU A 154 4.23 8.93 4.52
N CYS A 155 5.06 7.90 4.34
CA CYS A 155 5.42 6.94 5.37
C CYS A 155 6.94 7.00 5.57
N VAL A 156 7.38 7.48 6.73
CA VAL A 156 8.80 7.74 7.02
C VAL A 156 9.11 7.41 8.47
N GLU A 157 10.27 6.81 8.70
CA GLU A 157 10.74 6.43 10.02
C GLU A 157 11.06 7.68 10.87
N LYS A 158 10.85 7.57 12.19
CA LYS A 158 11.25 8.60 13.15
C LYS A 158 12.75 8.92 13.01
N ASN A 159 13.09 10.20 13.15
CA ASN A 159 14.42 10.78 13.00
C ASN A 159 15.03 10.68 11.60
N LYS A 160 14.30 10.15 10.61
CA LYS A 160 14.78 10.09 9.24
C LYS A 160 14.48 11.40 8.51
N GLU A 161 15.51 11.94 7.88
CA GLU A 161 15.40 13.09 6.99
C GLU A 161 15.19 12.62 5.55
N ILE A 162 14.22 13.23 4.87
CA ILE A 162 13.87 12.93 3.47
C ILE A 162 13.69 14.22 2.68
N LYS A 163 13.77 14.10 1.35
CA LYS A 163 13.49 15.20 0.41
C LYS A 163 12.20 14.96 -0.36
N LEU A 164 11.46 16.01 -0.63
CA LEU A 164 10.25 16.01 -1.46
C LEU A 164 10.32 17.11 -2.50
N SER A 165 9.71 16.85 -3.65
CA SER A 165 9.47 17.87 -4.66
C SER A 165 8.08 18.48 -4.49
N LEU A 166 7.88 19.68 -5.03
CA LEU A 166 6.58 20.33 -5.11
C LEU A 166 6.18 20.56 -6.56
N LYS A 167 4.89 20.35 -6.86
CA LYS A 167 4.24 20.83 -8.08
C LYS A 167 3.27 21.95 -7.69
N ILE A 168 3.43 23.11 -8.31
CA ILE A 168 2.66 24.32 -8.01
C ILE A 168 1.88 24.76 -9.24
N HIS A 169 0.63 25.15 -9.05
CA HIS A 169 -0.22 25.82 -10.02
C HIS A 169 -0.70 27.14 -9.41
N ILE A 170 -0.39 28.27 -10.03
CA ILE A 170 -0.82 29.62 -9.67
C ILE A 170 -1.99 30.01 -10.56
N LYS A 171 -3.11 30.44 -9.97
CA LYS A 171 -4.34 30.79 -10.67
C LYS A 171 -4.18 31.94 -11.67
N ASP A 172 -3.41 32.96 -11.30
CA ASP A 172 -3.10 34.08 -12.19
C ASP A 172 -1.64 34.51 -12.01
N LYS A 173 -0.80 34.20 -13.01
CA LYS A 173 0.62 34.59 -13.00
C LYS A 173 0.86 36.10 -13.00
N LYS A 174 -0.14 36.92 -13.35
CA LYS A 174 -0.03 38.39 -13.29
C LYS A 174 -0.24 38.91 -11.87
N ASN A 175 -0.98 38.17 -11.04
CA ASN A 175 -1.30 38.49 -9.66
C ASN A 175 -0.79 37.36 -8.77
N LEU A 176 0.53 37.31 -8.59
CA LEU A 176 1.16 36.27 -7.78
C LEU A 176 0.70 36.36 -6.31
N PRO A 177 0.51 35.22 -5.63
CA PRO A 177 0.31 35.20 -4.19
C PRO A 177 1.48 35.87 -3.47
N LYS A 178 1.22 36.45 -2.30
CA LYS A 178 2.27 37.09 -1.51
C LYS A 178 3.12 36.06 -0.79
N GLU A 179 2.50 34.98 -0.33
CA GLU A 179 3.18 33.94 0.42
C GLU A 179 2.62 32.53 0.15
N LEU A 180 3.53 31.56 0.20
CA LEU A 180 3.23 30.14 0.28
C LEU A 180 3.97 29.55 1.49
N LEU A 181 3.24 28.92 2.41
CA LEU A 181 3.76 28.44 3.69
C LEU A 181 3.34 26.99 3.94
N ILE A 182 4.25 26.12 4.35
CA ILE A 182 3.92 24.81 4.90
C ILE A 182 3.78 24.97 6.41
N ALA A 183 2.57 24.82 6.93
CA ALA A 183 2.28 24.81 8.36
C ALA A 183 2.48 23.39 8.93
N TYR A 184 3.24 23.29 10.01
CA TYR A 184 3.53 22.02 10.67
C TYR A 184 3.74 22.18 12.18
N ASP A 185 3.40 21.14 12.94
CA ASP A 185 3.72 21.06 14.37
C ASP A 185 5.23 20.76 14.54
N LYS A 186 5.93 21.67 15.21
CA LYS A 186 7.39 21.58 15.43
C LYS A 186 7.80 20.42 16.33
N THR A 187 6.88 19.87 17.11
CA THR A 187 7.10 18.68 17.95
C THR A 187 7.00 17.39 17.13
N VAL A 188 6.36 17.45 15.96
CA VAL A 188 6.12 16.29 15.09
C VAL A 188 7.15 16.19 13.99
N CYS A 189 7.49 17.31 13.35
CA CYS A 189 8.48 17.32 12.28
C CYS A 189 9.25 18.64 12.23
N GLU A 190 10.39 18.60 11.56
CA GLU A 190 11.16 19.77 11.14
C GLU A 190 11.09 19.86 9.61
N ILE A 191 10.81 21.06 9.09
CA ILE A 191 10.74 21.31 7.65
C ILE A 191 11.61 22.50 7.30
N SER A 192 12.40 22.35 6.24
CA SER A 192 13.14 23.43 5.62
C SER A 192 12.99 23.42 4.11
N SER A 193 13.12 24.60 3.51
CA SER A 193 13.14 24.81 2.06
C SER A 193 14.37 25.61 1.65
N SER A 194 14.47 25.95 0.37
CA SER A 194 15.48 26.91 -0.12
C SER A 194 15.37 28.29 0.53
N GLN A 195 14.21 28.61 1.13
CA GLN A 195 13.95 29.86 1.84
C GLN A 195 14.33 29.81 3.32
N GLY A 196 14.88 28.69 3.80
CA GLY A 196 15.33 28.48 5.17
C GLY A 196 14.48 27.49 5.97
N LYS A 197 14.82 27.34 7.26
CA LYS A 197 14.07 26.52 8.20
C LYS A 197 12.74 27.18 8.56
N GLY A 198 11.70 26.39 8.79
CA GLY A 198 10.44 26.90 9.28
C GLY A 198 10.57 27.47 10.69
N ALA A 199 9.86 28.57 10.94
CA ALA A 199 9.87 29.31 12.20
C ALA A 199 8.45 29.63 12.65
N GLU A 200 8.28 30.02 13.93
CA GLU A 200 7.01 30.48 14.49
C GLU A 200 6.48 31.72 13.73
N ASN A 201 5.15 31.84 13.65
CA ASN A 201 4.49 33.04 13.15
C ASN A 201 3.28 33.35 14.03
N GLU A 202 3.47 34.24 15.00
CA GLU A 202 2.44 34.60 16.00
C GLU A 202 1.16 35.16 15.36
N LYS A 203 1.25 35.76 14.15
CA LYS A 203 0.07 36.28 13.44
C LYS A 203 -0.84 35.15 12.94
N LEU A 204 -0.25 34.02 12.52
CA LEU A 204 -0.97 32.89 11.95
C LEU A 204 -1.36 31.85 12.99
N ASP A 205 -0.53 31.67 14.04
CA ASP A 205 -0.83 30.78 15.16
C ASP A 205 -0.35 31.38 16.50
N PRO A 206 -1.27 31.85 17.35
CA PRO A 206 -0.96 32.33 18.68
C PRO A 206 -0.44 31.24 19.64
N ALA A 207 -0.66 29.96 19.35
CA ALA A 207 -0.34 28.85 20.27
C ALA A 207 1.14 28.41 20.26
N LYS A 208 2.02 29.08 19.51
CA LYS A 208 3.50 28.91 19.44
C LYS A 208 4.03 27.51 19.14
N ASN A 209 3.18 26.52 18.82
CA ASN A 209 3.61 25.16 18.51
C ASN A 209 3.67 24.87 17.00
N ILE A 210 3.11 25.75 16.17
CA ILE A 210 3.18 25.63 14.72
C ILE A 210 4.34 26.46 14.16
N HIS A 211 5.12 25.83 13.29
CA HIS A 211 6.13 26.49 12.46
C HIS A 211 5.66 26.55 11.00
N TYR A 212 6.24 27.51 10.27
CA TYR A 212 5.90 27.79 8.88
C TYR A 212 7.16 27.81 8.02
N ALA A 213 7.28 26.85 7.10
CA ALA A 213 8.35 26.84 6.10
C ALA A 213 7.89 27.53 4.81
N LYS A 214 8.63 28.54 4.34
CA LYS A 214 8.30 29.30 3.12
C LYS A 214 8.57 28.49 1.86
N ILE A 215 7.70 28.60 0.86
CA ILE A 215 7.90 28.01 -0.48
C ILE A 215 8.22 29.13 -1.47
N LEU A 216 9.20 28.90 -2.35
CA LEU A 216 9.55 29.84 -3.41
C LEU A 216 8.41 30.00 -4.42
N ILE A 217 7.96 31.25 -4.63
CA ILE A 217 6.98 31.60 -5.67
C ILE A 217 7.71 32.00 -6.95
N LYS A 218 7.40 31.35 -8.07
CA LYS A 218 7.91 31.71 -9.40
C LYS A 218 6.82 32.41 -10.21
N ASN A 219 7.22 33.36 -11.05
CA ASN A 219 6.34 34.00 -12.03
C ASN A 219 6.03 33.05 -13.21
N LYS A 220 5.32 31.95 -12.92
CA LYS A 220 4.86 30.94 -13.85
C LYS A 220 3.53 30.38 -13.36
N GLU A 221 2.62 30.13 -14.28
CA GLU A 221 1.31 29.53 -13.99
C GLU A 221 1.47 28.12 -13.44
N GLU A 222 2.36 27.31 -14.03
CA GLU A 222 2.70 26.00 -13.49
C GLU A 222 4.22 25.81 -13.44
N TYR A 223 4.71 25.27 -12.33
CA TYR A 223 6.13 24.93 -12.18
C TYR A 223 6.35 23.83 -11.13
N LYS A 224 7.57 23.28 -11.16
CA LYS A 224 8.05 22.33 -10.15
C LYS A 224 9.20 22.95 -9.37
N LEU A 225 9.30 22.57 -8.11
CA LEU A 225 10.48 22.76 -7.28
C LEU A 225 10.99 21.36 -6.92
N GLU A 226 12.03 20.90 -7.62
CA GLU A 226 12.60 19.57 -7.43
C GLU A 226 13.40 19.53 -6.13
N ASP A 227 13.15 18.52 -5.29
CA ASP A 227 13.88 18.26 -4.04
C ASP A 227 13.93 19.45 -3.08
N GLU A 228 12.93 20.35 -3.19
CA GLU A 228 12.84 21.63 -2.50
C GLU A 228 12.65 21.50 -0.99
N ILE A 229 11.89 20.50 -0.57
CA ILE A 229 11.49 20.35 0.82
C ILE A 229 12.33 19.27 1.47
N THR A 230 13.01 19.62 2.55
CA THR A 230 13.61 18.67 3.48
C THR A 230 12.69 18.52 4.68
N LEU A 231 12.30 17.27 4.99
CA LEU A 231 11.39 16.94 6.07
C LEU A 231 12.03 15.88 6.95
N LYS A 232 12.03 16.11 8.26
CA LYS A 232 12.46 15.15 9.28
C LYS A 232 11.35 14.93 10.29
N VAL A 233 10.91 13.69 10.48
CA VAL A 233 9.92 13.37 11.53
C VAL A 233 10.64 13.20 12.86
N LEU A 234 10.13 13.85 13.91
CA LEU A 234 10.77 13.93 15.22
C LEU A 234 10.09 13.04 16.27
N SER A 235 8.77 12.82 16.15
CA SER A 235 7.98 12.05 17.11
C SER A 235 7.29 10.84 16.49
N ASP A 236 6.70 10.00 17.35
CA ASP A 236 5.91 8.85 16.92
C ASP A 236 4.52 9.31 16.45
N ILE A 237 4.12 8.84 15.28
CA ILE A 237 2.86 9.13 14.61
C ILE A 237 1.97 7.90 14.78
N THR A 238 1.07 7.97 15.76
CA THR A 238 0.10 6.91 16.06
C THR A 238 -1.22 7.10 15.31
N ALA A 239 -1.59 8.36 15.05
CA ALA A 239 -2.71 8.75 14.20
C ALA A 239 -2.21 9.58 13.02
N THR A 240 -2.91 9.50 11.87
CA THR A 240 -2.53 10.25 10.67
C THR A 240 -2.53 11.74 10.97
N GLN A 241 -1.43 12.41 10.65
CA GLN A 241 -1.32 13.88 10.74
C GLN A 241 -1.36 14.49 9.35
N THR A 242 -1.92 15.70 9.21
CA THR A 242 -1.98 16.39 7.92
C THR A 242 -1.21 17.70 8.00
N LEU A 243 -0.15 17.81 7.19
CA LEU A 243 0.53 19.06 6.94
C LEU A 243 -0.25 19.85 5.90
N LYS A 244 -0.40 21.15 6.13
CA LYS A 244 -1.17 22.05 5.27
C LYS A 244 -0.23 23.04 4.59
N VAL A 245 -0.52 23.34 3.33
CA VAL A 245 0.08 24.47 2.64
C VAL A 245 -0.91 25.62 2.65
N LEU A 246 -0.46 26.80 3.06
CA LEU A 246 -1.23 28.04 3.07
C LEU A 246 -0.74 28.94 1.93
N CYS A 247 -1.67 29.54 1.22
CA CYS A 247 -1.46 30.56 0.21
C CYS A 247 -2.25 31.79 0.65
N ASP A 248 -1.54 32.83 1.09
CA ASP A 248 -2.15 34.04 1.67
C ASP A 248 -3.23 33.67 2.71
N GLU A 249 -2.84 32.88 3.72
CA GLU A 249 -3.68 32.39 4.83
C GLU A 249 -4.76 31.34 4.45
N LYS A 250 -4.96 31.03 3.16
CA LYS A 250 -5.93 30.01 2.69
C LYS A 250 -5.26 28.67 2.42
N GLU A 251 -5.93 27.58 2.75
CA GLU A 251 -5.44 26.23 2.39
C GLU A 251 -5.26 26.10 0.86
N SER A 252 -4.15 25.49 0.45
CA SER A 252 -3.71 25.36 -0.94
C SER A 252 -3.10 23.99 -1.26
N GLY A 253 -2.87 23.14 -0.25
CA GLY A 253 -2.24 21.83 -0.44
C GLY A 253 -2.16 21.05 0.86
N PHE A 254 -1.95 19.75 0.75
CA PHE A 254 -1.99 18.80 1.86
C PHE A 254 -1.02 17.64 1.67
N LEU A 255 -0.29 17.28 2.73
CA LEU A 255 0.49 16.04 2.86
C LEU A 255 0.02 15.27 4.09
N LYS A 256 -0.31 14.00 3.92
CA LYS A 256 -0.72 13.12 5.02
C LYS A 256 0.49 12.33 5.51
N LEU A 257 0.85 12.49 6.77
CA LEU A 257 1.84 11.67 7.45
C LEU A 257 1.17 10.41 7.98
N TYR A 258 1.54 9.28 7.40
CA TYR A 258 1.09 7.95 7.81
C TYR A 258 1.76 7.54 9.12
N SER A 259 1.19 6.52 9.80
CA SER A 259 1.77 6.01 11.04
C SER A 259 3.21 5.55 10.82
N ASN A 260 4.13 6.02 11.68
CA ASN A 260 5.54 5.68 11.59
C ASN A 260 5.98 4.57 12.56
N LYS A 261 5.03 3.87 13.20
CA LYS A 261 5.34 2.72 14.06
C LYS A 261 5.98 1.63 13.20
N VAL A 262 7.22 1.28 13.51
CA VAL A 262 7.92 0.19 12.83
C VAL A 262 7.26 -1.13 13.20
N LYS A 263 7.03 -1.99 12.21
CA LYS A 263 6.66 -3.39 12.44
C LYS A 263 7.81 -4.30 12.03
N LYS A 264 7.86 -5.50 12.59
CA LYS A 264 8.90 -6.48 12.27
C LYS A 264 8.29 -7.70 11.59
N LEU A 265 8.97 -8.18 10.55
CA LEU A 265 8.66 -9.43 9.88
C LEU A 265 9.85 -10.36 10.02
N ASP A 266 9.65 -11.47 10.69
CA ASP A 266 10.62 -12.54 10.75
C ASP A 266 10.57 -13.37 9.46
N VAL A 267 11.70 -13.49 8.76
CA VAL A 267 11.83 -14.18 7.48
C VAL A 267 12.90 -15.26 7.59
N VAL A 268 12.58 -16.49 7.17
CA VAL A 268 13.57 -17.54 6.98
C VAL A 268 13.71 -17.86 5.50
N CYS A 269 14.92 -17.69 4.99
CA CYS A 269 15.32 -18.09 3.65
C CYS A 269 15.99 -19.46 3.71
N VAL A 270 15.34 -20.47 3.16
CA VAL A 270 15.76 -21.87 3.25
C VAL A 270 16.40 -22.29 1.93
N LYS A 271 17.70 -22.57 1.94
CA LYS A 271 18.40 -23.21 0.81
C LYS A 271 18.03 -24.68 0.81
N VAL A 272 17.20 -25.09 -0.15
CA VAL A 272 16.79 -26.48 -0.27
C VAL A 272 17.88 -27.23 -1.02
N LYS A 273 18.39 -28.30 -0.43
CA LYS A 273 19.33 -29.22 -1.07
C LYS A 273 18.59 -30.45 -1.55
N THR A 274 18.66 -30.69 -2.84
CA THR A 274 18.12 -31.87 -3.51
C THR A 274 19.26 -32.69 -4.10
N LYS A 275 18.93 -33.75 -4.85
CA LYS A 275 19.91 -34.48 -5.65
C LYS A 275 20.60 -33.61 -6.71
N ASN A 276 19.96 -32.52 -7.15
CA ASN A 276 20.45 -31.67 -8.24
C ASN A 276 21.35 -30.53 -7.74
N GLY A 277 21.37 -30.27 -6.44
CA GLY A 277 22.22 -29.24 -5.85
C GLY A 277 21.55 -28.49 -4.70
N LEU A 278 22.22 -27.43 -4.25
CA LEU A 278 21.77 -26.53 -3.19
C LEU A 278 21.24 -25.23 -3.81
N GLY A 279 20.04 -24.82 -3.42
CA GLY A 279 19.46 -23.56 -3.88
C GLY A 279 20.25 -22.32 -3.43
N VAL A 280 20.03 -21.22 -4.14
CA VAL A 280 20.73 -19.95 -3.93
C VAL A 280 19.74 -18.87 -3.50
N ILE A 281 20.00 -18.24 -2.36
CA ILE A 281 19.18 -17.13 -1.83
C ILE A 281 19.41 -15.87 -2.67
N LYS A 282 18.31 -15.15 -2.93
CA LYS A 282 18.23 -13.96 -3.78
C LYS A 282 17.15 -12.99 -3.26
N GLY A 283 17.09 -11.76 -3.79
CA GLY A 283 15.97 -10.83 -3.59
C GLY A 283 15.81 -10.20 -2.21
N LYS A 284 16.80 -10.36 -1.32
CA LYS A 284 16.75 -9.79 0.04
C LYS A 284 16.61 -8.27 0.01
N THR A 285 17.47 -7.60 -0.75
CA THR A 285 17.54 -6.14 -0.82
C THR A 285 16.24 -5.54 -1.38
N GLU A 286 15.67 -6.18 -2.40
CA GLU A 286 14.43 -5.79 -3.06
C GLU A 286 13.24 -5.92 -2.11
N LEU A 287 13.14 -7.05 -1.39
CA LEU A 287 12.11 -7.27 -0.38
C LEU A 287 12.21 -6.22 0.74
N GLU A 288 13.42 -5.94 1.25
CA GLU A 288 13.67 -4.89 2.24
C GLU A 288 13.23 -3.52 1.73
N ASN A 289 13.59 -3.17 0.49
CA ASN A 289 13.25 -1.88 -0.11
C ASN A 289 11.73 -1.68 -0.26
N TYR A 290 10.99 -2.72 -0.66
CA TYR A 290 9.54 -2.62 -0.80
C TYR A 290 8.84 -2.54 0.56
N LEU A 291 9.25 -3.36 1.53
CA LEU A 291 8.64 -3.38 2.87
C LEU A 291 8.94 -2.15 3.71
N LYS A 292 10.08 -1.50 3.46
CA LYS A 292 10.46 -0.24 4.10
C LYS A 292 9.48 0.89 3.78
N GLN A 293 8.80 0.86 2.64
CA GLN A 293 7.78 1.86 2.28
C GLN A 293 6.56 1.83 3.22
N SER A 294 6.31 0.69 3.88
CA SER A 294 5.30 0.54 4.93
C SER A 294 5.90 0.39 6.33
N LEU A 295 7.20 0.72 6.49
CA LEU A 295 7.97 0.63 7.74
C LEU A 295 7.92 -0.76 8.38
N ILE A 296 7.98 -1.79 7.54
CA ILE A 296 8.21 -3.16 7.97
C ILE A 296 9.71 -3.44 7.85
N LYS A 297 10.37 -3.72 8.97
CA LYS A 297 11.76 -4.19 9.00
C LYS A 297 11.76 -5.71 8.98
N ILE A 298 12.59 -6.30 8.13
CA ILE A 298 12.76 -7.75 8.14
C ILE A 298 13.88 -8.15 9.09
N ASN A 299 13.68 -9.25 9.80
CA ASN A 299 14.74 -9.99 10.48
C ASN A 299 14.94 -11.29 9.70
N LEU A 300 16.07 -11.40 9.01
CA LEU A 300 16.33 -12.49 8.08
C LEU A 300 17.24 -13.54 8.70
N MET A 301 16.81 -14.79 8.63
CA MET A 301 17.61 -15.97 8.91
C MET A 301 17.81 -16.80 7.64
N GLU A 302 18.94 -17.49 7.55
CA GLU A 302 19.23 -18.45 6.50
C GLU A 302 19.36 -19.83 7.09
N GLU A 303 18.76 -20.83 6.45
CA GLU A 303 18.85 -22.23 6.85
C GLU A 303 19.10 -23.14 5.65
N ILE A 304 19.63 -24.32 5.91
CA ILE A 304 19.74 -25.39 4.91
C ILE A 304 18.73 -26.47 5.24
N LEU A 305 17.91 -26.83 4.25
CA LEU A 305 17.02 -27.97 4.30
C LEU A 305 17.55 -29.04 3.36
N ASP A 306 18.25 -30.04 3.90
CA ASP A 306 18.75 -31.18 3.11
C ASP A 306 17.69 -32.27 2.98
N ILE A 307 17.12 -32.37 1.79
CA ILE A 307 16.13 -33.40 1.42
C ILE A 307 16.67 -34.29 0.30
N ALA A 308 17.99 -34.32 0.07
CA ALA A 308 18.58 -35.20 -0.92
C ALA A 308 18.51 -36.69 -0.50
N LYS A 309 18.39 -36.93 0.81
CA LYS A 309 18.34 -38.27 1.43
C LYS A 309 17.22 -38.36 2.45
N ASN A 310 16.75 -39.57 2.68
CA ASN A 310 15.88 -39.91 3.79
C ASN A 310 16.69 -40.03 5.10
N ASP A 311 16.00 -40.14 6.24
CA ASP A 311 16.64 -40.24 7.56
C ASP A 311 17.51 -41.50 7.70
N ASP A 312 17.22 -42.56 6.94
CA ASP A 312 18.02 -43.79 6.87
C ASP A 312 19.25 -43.67 5.93
N GLY A 313 19.47 -42.49 5.34
CA GLY A 313 20.58 -42.20 4.43
C GLY A 313 20.37 -42.66 2.99
N THR A 314 19.24 -43.29 2.66
CA THR A 314 18.88 -43.66 1.28
C THR A 314 18.52 -42.42 0.45
N PRO A 315 18.68 -42.45 -0.89
CA PRO A 315 18.26 -41.33 -1.74
C PRO A 315 16.77 -41.01 -1.59
N ASN A 316 16.44 -39.74 -1.39
CA ASN A 316 15.05 -39.29 -1.37
C ASN A 316 14.55 -39.08 -2.80
N THR A 317 13.47 -39.78 -3.16
CA THR A 317 12.86 -39.73 -4.50
C THR A 317 11.52 -39.00 -4.55
N ASP A 318 11.09 -38.38 -3.45
CA ASP A 318 9.80 -37.68 -3.36
C ASP A 318 9.66 -36.60 -4.44
N LEU A 319 10.72 -35.80 -4.66
CA LEU A 319 10.76 -34.78 -5.71
C LEU A 319 11.02 -35.34 -7.11
N SER A 320 11.17 -36.66 -7.25
CA SER A 320 11.33 -37.35 -8.54
C SER A 320 10.07 -38.06 -8.99
N LEU A 321 8.97 -37.98 -8.23
CA LEU A 321 7.70 -38.56 -8.62
C LEU A 321 7.22 -37.97 -9.97
N PRO A 322 6.62 -38.76 -10.87
CA PRO A 322 6.14 -38.25 -12.16
C PRO A 322 5.10 -37.13 -12.04
N THR A 323 4.39 -37.07 -10.90
CA THR A 323 3.44 -36.00 -10.59
C THR A 323 4.12 -34.67 -10.31
N ILE A 324 5.36 -34.68 -9.80
CA ILE A 324 6.09 -33.50 -9.34
C ILE A 324 7.30 -33.16 -10.23
N SER A 325 7.79 -34.07 -11.07
CA SER A 325 8.95 -33.79 -11.90
C SER A 325 8.88 -34.42 -13.29
N ASN A 326 9.42 -33.71 -14.28
CA ASN A 326 9.69 -34.21 -15.62
C ASN A 326 11.18 -34.57 -15.82
N GLY A 327 11.95 -34.68 -14.74
CA GLY A 327 13.39 -34.96 -14.76
C GLY A 327 14.27 -33.71 -14.74
N THR A 328 13.80 -32.56 -15.26
CA THR A 328 14.57 -31.30 -15.31
C THR A 328 13.99 -30.18 -14.47
N GLY A 329 12.67 -30.16 -14.27
CA GLY A 329 11.98 -29.16 -13.49
C GLY A 329 10.94 -29.76 -12.56
N LEU A 330 10.45 -28.92 -11.64
CA LEU A 330 9.43 -29.26 -10.66
C LEU A 330 8.06 -28.72 -11.08
N ASN A 331 7.06 -29.60 -11.13
CA ASN A 331 5.66 -29.25 -11.30
C ASN A 331 5.10 -28.68 -10.01
N VAL A 332 4.96 -27.37 -9.87
CA VAL A 332 4.46 -26.76 -8.61
C VAL A 332 2.97 -27.03 -8.36
N SER A 333 2.23 -27.46 -9.38
CA SER A 333 0.84 -27.94 -9.25
C SER A 333 0.74 -29.44 -8.94
N GLY A 334 1.87 -30.14 -8.91
CA GLY A 334 1.95 -31.55 -8.61
C GLY A 334 1.71 -31.87 -7.13
N ASN A 335 1.55 -33.16 -6.85
CA ASN A 335 1.32 -33.68 -5.52
C ASN A 335 2.47 -34.60 -5.09
N ILE A 336 2.88 -34.47 -3.83
CA ILE A 336 3.98 -35.21 -3.20
C ILE A 336 3.38 -36.00 -2.03
N ASN A 337 3.08 -37.28 -2.24
CA ASN A 337 2.51 -38.16 -1.22
C ASN A 337 1.27 -37.58 -0.51
N GLY A 338 0.34 -37.03 -1.28
CA GLY A 338 -0.87 -36.38 -0.79
C GLY A 338 -0.73 -34.89 -0.49
N LYS A 339 0.47 -34.30 -0.57
CA LYS A 339 0.73 -32.91 -0.13
C LYS A 339 1.06 -31.97 -1.29
N SER A 340 0.79 -30.68 -1.08
CA SER A 340 1.36 -29.62 -1.92
C SER A 340 2.87 -29.51 -1.68
N LEU A 341 3.59 -28.87 -2.60
CA LEU A 341 5.02 -28.61 -2.42
C LEU A 341 5.30 -27.85 -1.10
N TYR A 342 4.48 -26.87 -0.75
CA TYR A 342 4.69 -26.07 0.46
C TYR A 342 4.47 -26.86 1.74
N ASP A 343 3.43 -27.71 1.78
CA ASP A 343 3.15 -28.51 2.97
C ASP A 343 4.22 -29.58 3.17
N TYR A 344 4.72 -30.16 2.07
CA TYR A 344 5.87 -31.06 2.10
C TYR A 344 7.12 -30.37 2.67
N LEU A 345 7.44 -29.17 2.20
CA LEU A 345 8.64 -28.44 2.66
C LEU A 345 8.51 -27.97 4.11
N ASP A 346 7.35 -27.47 4.52
CA ASP A 346 7.09 -27.08 5.91
C ASP A 346 7.22 -28.28 6.84
N GLU A 347 6.71 -29.46 6.44
CA GLU A 347 6.85 -30.68 7.22
C GLU A 347 8.32 -31.10 7.37
N LYS A 348 9.08 -31.08 6.28
CA LYS A 348 10.51 -31.39 6.31
C LYS A 348 11.31 -30.38 7.14
N LEU A 349 10.99 -29.09 7.02
CA LEU A 349 11.62 -28.04 7.82
C LEU A 349 11.30 -28.23 9.31
N LYS A 350 10.06 -28.58 9.66
CA LYS A 350 9.64 -28.86 11.05
C LYS A 350 10.33 -30.07 11.65
N GLN A 351 10.57 -31.12 10.86
CA GLN A 351 11.28 -32.31 11.34
C GLN A 351 12.71 -31.95 11.80
N ILE A 352 13.41 -31.08 11.05
CA ILE A 352 14.77 -30.64 11.38
C ILE A 352 14.77 -29.58 12.50
N PHE A 353 13.85 -28.62 12.43
CA PHE A 353 13.80 -27.47 13.33
C PHE A 353 12.52 -27.51 14.19
N SER A 354 12.30 -28.63 14.87
CA SER A 354 11.15 -28.81 15.77
C SER A 354 11.34 -28.00 17.04
N ASN A 355 10.23 -27.48 17.58
CA ASN A 355 10.19 -27.06 18.97
C ASN A 355 10.02 -28.29 19.85
N LEU A 356 10.67 -28.28 21.01
CA LEU A 356 10.62 -29.37 21.95
C LEU A 356 9.72 -29.00 23.13
N GLY A 357 8.89 -29.95 23.54
CA GLY A 357 8.12 -29.88 24.77
C GLY A 357 9.00 -30.00 26.02
N THR A 358 8.37 -29.92 27.19
CA THR A 358 9.07 -30.05 28.48
C THR A 358 9.71 -31.44 28.69
N ASP A 359 9.28 -32.45 27.92
CA ASP A 359 9.85 -33.79 27.91
C ASP A 359 10.99 -33.98 26.90
N GLY A 360 11.39 -32.90 26.21
CA GLY A 360 12.46 -32.90 25.21
C GLY A 360 12.06 -33.52 23.86
N LYS A 361 10.78 -33.82 23.62
CA LYS A 361 10.27 -34.36 22.35
C LYS A 361 9.62 -33.28 21.49
N PRO A 362 9.57 -33.47 20.15
CA PRO A 362 8.85 -32.54 19.27
C PRO A 362 7.40 -32.33 19.72
N ASP A 363 7.02 -31.06 19.94
CA ASP A 363 5.67 -30.70 20.40
C ASP A 363 4.64 -30.57 19.26
N GLY A 364 5.05 -30.87 18.03
CA GLY A 364 4.26 -30.74 16.81
C GLY A 364 4.36 -29.38 16.12
N THR A 365 5.11 -28.42 16.69
CA THR A 365 5.36 -27.11 16.09
C THR A 365 6.80 -26.96 15.64
N GLY A 366 7.04 -26.08 14.66
CA GLY A 366 8.37 -25.74 14.17
C GLY A 366 8.84 -24.38 14.64
N LYS A 367 10.16 -24.22 14.80
CA LYS A 367 10.82 -22.94 15.09
C LYS A 367 10.36 -21.81 14.15
N TYR A 368 10.09 -22.15 12.89
CA TYR A 368 9.76 -21.21 11.82
C TYR A 368 8.27 -21.09 11.50
N ASP A 369 7.37 -21.60 12.35
CA ASP A 369 5.93 -21.55 12.07
C ASP A 369 5.32 -20.15 12.02
N LYS A 370 5.96 -19.18 12.67
CA LYS A 370 5.56 -17.77 12.67
C LYS A 370 6.42 -16.89 11.74
N TYR A 371 7.14 -17.50 10.81
CA TYR A 371 8.04 -16.82 9.88
C TYR A 371 7.42 -16.78 8.49
N LEU A 372 7.74 -15.73 7.72
CA LEU A 372 7.67 -15.83 6.27
C LEU A 372 8.75 -16.83 5.82
N ARG A 373 8.34 -17.92 5.18
CA ARG A 373 9.24 -19.00 4.74
C ARG A 373 9.46 -18.94 3.24
N LEU A 374 10.69 -18.68 2.81
CA LEU A 374 11.06 -18.64 1.40
C LEU A 374 12.03 -19.79 1.08
N TYR A 375 11.59 -20.74 0.27
CA TYR A 375 12.36 -21.92 -0.11
C TYR A 375 13.06 -21.69 -1.45
N PHE A 376 14.36 -21.93 -1.53
CA PHE A 376 15.16 -21.71 -2.73
C PHE A 376 15.66 -23.04 -3.29
N PHE A 377 15.37 -23.31 -4.56
CA PHE A 377 15.72 -24.51 -5.30
C PHE A 377 16.75 -24.21 -6.38
N THR A 378 17.48 -25.26 -6.81
CA THR A 378 18.35 -25.18 -7.99
C THR A 378 17.65 -25.66 -9.27
N GLU A 379 16.52 -26.35 -9.13
CA GLU A 379 15.67 -26.79 -10.22
C GLU A 379 14.93 -25.62 -10.86
N THR A 380 14.58 -25.76 -12.14
CA THR A 380 13.54 -24.93 -12.76
C THR A 380 12.15 -25.42 -12.30
N ALA A 381 11.11 -24.61 -12.53
CA ALA A 381 9.75 -25.00 -12.21
C ALA A 381 8.78 -24.71 -13.34
N TYR A 382 7.67 -25.44 -13.31
CA TYR A 382 6.55 -25.24 -14.21
C TYR A 382 5.22 -25.50 -13.52
N LEU A 383 4.14 -24.94 -14.06
CA LEU A 383 2.78 -25.17 -13.66
C LEU A 383 2.02 -25.83 -14.81
N VAL A 384 1.18 -26.82 -14.50
CA VAL A 384 0.33 -27.50 -15.48
C VAL A 384 -1.10 -27.06 -15.25
N SER A 385 -1.73 -26.53 -16.29
CA SER A 385 -3.16 -26.18 -16.29
C SER A 385 -3.82 -26.78 -17.52
N GLY A 386 -4.51 -27.91 -17.34
CA GLY A 386 -5.00 -28.72 -18.44
C GLY A 386 -3.84 -29.23 -19.31
N SER A 387 -3.85 -28.93 -20.60
CA SER A 387 -2.79 -29.30 -21.55
C SER A 387 -1.64 -28.28 -21.62
N ILE A 388 -1.72 -27.16 -20.89
CA ILE A 388 -0.74 -26.08 -20.95
C ILE A 388 0.28 -26.27 -19.84
N THR A 389 1.57 -26.22 -20.21
CA THR A 389 2.71 -26.16 -19.28
C THR A 389 3.33 -24.77 -19.36
N LEU A 390 3.41 -24.07 -18.23
CA LEU A 390 4.00 -22.73 -18.13
C LEU A 390 5.21 -22.77 -17.21
N GLY A 391 6.35 -22.28 -17.67
CA GLY A 391 7.52 -22.09 -16.81
C GLY A 391 7.25 -21.01 -15.77
N VAL A 392 7.69 -21.25 -14.53
CA VAL A 392 7.58 -20.29 -13.43
C VAL A 392 8.93 -20.12 -12.73
N GLY A 393 9.32 -18.88 -12.47
CA GLY A 393 10.55 -18.58 -11.72
C GLY A 393 10.36 -18.73 -10.21
N GLY A 394 9.15 -18.49 -9.72
CA GLY A 394 8.78 -18.62 -8.32
C GLY A 394 7.27 -18.69 -8.17
N ILE A 395 6.84 -18.99 -6.95
CA ILE A 395 5.44 -18.97 -6.58
C ILE A 395 5.30 -18.66 -5.09
N GLY A 396 4.62 -17.56 -4.77
CA GLY A 396 4.07 -17.31 -3.45
C GLY A 396 2.85 -18.20 -3.22
N THR A 397 2.70 -18.75 -2.01
CA THR A 397 1.44 -19.39 -1.58
C THR A 397 0.23 -18.49 -1.85
N PRO A 398 -1.00 -19.06 -1.89
CA PRO A 398 -2.22 -18.26 -1.98
C PRO A 398 -2.16 -17.05 -1.05
N ILE A 399 -2.64 -15.90 -1.53
CA ILE A 399 -2.31 -14.59 -0.96
C ILE A 399 -2.42 -14.59 0.57
N GLY A 400 -1.30 -14.32 1.24
CA GLY A 400 -1.22 -14.33 2.71
C GLY A 400 -0.90 -15.69 3.36
N GLY A 401 -0.47 -16.70 2.59
CA GLY A 401 -0.13 -18.02 3.12
C GLY A 401 1.21 -18.09 3.88
N GLY A 402 2.02 -17.03 3.85
CA GLY A 402 3.28 -16.91 4.59
C GLY A 402 4.41 -17.80 4.07
N ARG A 403 4.30 -18.33 2.85
CA ARG A 403 5.31 -19.22 2.25
C ARG A 403 5.53 -18.90 0.77
N GLY A 404 6.72 -19.13 0.25
CA GLY A 404 7.02 -19.02 -1.17
C GLY A 404 8.13 -19.99 -1.58
N ALA A 405 8.12 -20.42 -2.84
CA ALA A 405 9.16 -21.24 -3.43
C ALA A 405 9.78 -20.52 -4.64
N MET A 406 11.10 -20.47 -4.68
CA MET A 406 11.91 -19.76 -5.67
C MET A 406 12.77 -20.78 -6.41
N PHE A 407 12.81 -20.68 -7.73
CA PHE A 407 13.44 -21.66 -8.61
C PHE A 407 14.53 -21.02 -9.46
N SER A 408 15.31 -21.85 -10.13
CA SER A 408 16.39 -21.40 -11.00
C SER A 408 15.86 -20.50 -12.12
N GLY A 409 16.60 -19.42 -12.40
CA GLY A 409 16.22 -18.39 -13.36
C GLY A 409 15.44 -17.20 -12.78
N ILE A 410 15.02 -17.25 -11.51
CA ILE A 410 14.34 -16.12 -10.86
C ILE A 410 15.27 -14.91 -10.67
N THR A 411 14.72 -13.71 -10.85
CA THR A 411 15.40 -12.44 -10.57
C THR A 411 15.17 -12.01 -9.12
N ASP A 412 16.03 -11.13 -8.61
CA ASP A 412 15.89 -10.59 -7.25
C ASP A 412 14.55 -9.86 -7.04
N ALA A 413 14.10 -9.11 -8.05
CA ALA A 413 12.82 -8.41 -8.02
C ALA A 413 11.61 -9.36 -8.05
N ASP A 414 11.74 -10.53 -8.68
CA ASP A 414 10.67 -11.53 -8.71
C ASP A 414 10.59 -12.31 -7.40
N VAL A 415 11.73 -12.61 -6.75
CA VAL A 415 11.71 -13.17 -5.38
C VAL A 415 10.93 -12.26 -4.44
N ALA A 416 11.21 -10.95 -4.50
CA ALA A 416 10.49 -9.98 -3.70
C ALA A 416 9.00 -9.92 -4.08
N HIS A 417 8.64 -9.99 -5.37
CA HIS A 417 7.25 -10.06 -5.84
C HIS A 417 6.49 -11.26 -5.26
N GLU A 418 7.07 -12.46 -5.35
CA GLU A 418 6.49 -13.68 -4.80
C GLU A 418 6.39 -13.65 -3.27
N ALA A 419 7.38 -13.04 -2.60
CA ALA A 419 7.30 -12.79 -1.16
C ALA A 419 6.13 -11.86 -0.81
N MET A 420 5.87 -10.82 -1.61
CA MET A 420 4.72 -9.92 -1.40
C MET A 420 3.38 -10.64 -1.57
N HIS A 421 3.27 -11.62 -2.48
CA HIS A 421 2.10 -12.52 -2.55
C HIS A 421 1.90 -13.29 -1.25
N ALA A 422 2.98 -13.89 -0.74
CA ALA A 422 2.94 -14.66 0.50
C ALA A 422 2.50 -13.84 1.72
N ILE A 423 2.65 -12.50 1.69
CA ILE A 423 2.31 -11.57 2.80
C ILE A 423 1.15 -10.61 2.46
N ALA A 424 0.17 -11.09 1.70
CA ALA A 424 -1.15 -10.47 1.53
C ALA A 424 -1.34 -9.48 0.36
N LEU A 425 -0.46 -9.45 -0.65
CA LEU A 425 -0.71 -8.67 -1.87
C LEU A 425 -1.11 -9.53 -3.06
N GLY A 426 -2.06 -9.05 -3.86
CA GLY A 426 -2.37 -9.61 -5.18
C GLY A 426 -1.80 -8.76 -6.31
N HIS A 427 -1.87 -9.27 -7.54
CA HIS A 427 -1.44 -8.55 -8.73
C HIS A 427 -2.18 -7.21 -8.89
N ALA A 428 -1.48 -6.23 -9.44
CA ALA A 428 -2.04 -4.91 -9.77
C ALA A 428 -2.92 -4.91 -11.03
N PHE A 429 -3.02 -6.03 -11.73
CA PHE A 429 -3.77 -6.21 -12.98
C PHE A 429 -4.55 -7.53 -12.94
N GLY A 430 -5.59 -7.65 -13.75
CA GLY A 430 -6.40 -8.86 -13.80
C GLY A 430 -7.77 -8.64 -14.45
N THR A 431 -8.65 -9.60 -14.22
CA THR A 431 -10.04 -9.56 -14.67
C THR A 431 -10.96 -9.10 -13.54
N ASN A 432 -12.25 -8.93 -13.83
CA ASN A 432 -13.23 -8.52 -12.83
C ASN A 432 -13.32 -9.49 -11.63
N SER A 433 -13.07 -10.79 -11.82
CA SER A 433 -13.10 -11.77 -10.73
C SER A 433 -11.90 -11.65 -9.77
N ASN A 434 -10.86 -10.92 -10.16
CA ASN A 434 -9.72 -10.64 -9.28
C ASN A 434 -9.99 -9.48 -8.31
N ILE A 435 -11.04 -8.68 -8.52
CA ILE A 435 -11.40 -7.57 -7.63
C ILE A 435 -11.99 -8.14 -6.35
N ASN A 436 -11.32 -7.88 -5.23
CA ASN A 436 -11.77 -8.31 -3.91
C ASN A 436 -11.17 -7.41 -2.82
N THR A 437 -11.35 -7.78 -1.55
CA THR A 437 -10.83 -6.99 -0.43
C THR A 437 -9.31 -6.93 -0.41
N ILE A 438 -8.57 -7.87 -1.00
CA ILE A 438 -7.10 -7.90 -1.09
C ILE A 438 -6.61 -7.07 -2.28
N THR A 439 -7.27 -7.19 -3.43
CA THR A 439 -6.97 -6.46 -4.66
C THR A 439 -8.17 -5.59 -5.04
N PRO A 440 -8.40 -4.45 -4.36
CA PRO A 440 -9.58 -3.61 -4.59
C PRO A 440 -9.51 -2.80 -5.88
N TYR A 441 -8.31 -2.62 -6.44
CA TYR A 441 -8.06 -1.81 -7.62
C TYR A 441 -7.18 -2.55 -8.61
N LEU A 442 -7.51 -2.43 -9.89
CA LEU A 442 -6.79 -3.04 -11.00
C LEU A 442 -6.42 -2.00 -12.04
N PHE A 443 -5.29 -2.23 -12.70
CA PHE A 443 -4.67 -1.33 -13.65
C PHE A 443 -4.29 -2.06 -14.95
N GLU A 444 -4.06 -1.28 -16.00
CA GLU A 444 -3.51 -1.75 -17.27
C GLU A 444 -2.16 -2.43 -17.02
N TYR A 445 -2.01 -3.65 -17.55
CA TYR A 445 -0.85 -4.51 -17.36
C TYR A 445 0.44 -3.84 -17.84
N LYS A 446 1.49 -3.89 -17.00
CA LYS A 446 2.81 -3.30 -17.20
C LYS A 446 2.84 -1.77 -17.28
N LYS A 447 1.84 -1.07 -16.74
CA LYS A 447 1.74 0.40 -16.81
C LYS A 447 1.92 1.10 -15.47
N THR A 448 2.15 0.36 -14.40
CA THR A 448 2.44 0.91 -13.07
C THR A 448 3.83 0.53 -12.61
N GLU A 449 4.44 1.36 -11.78
CA GLU A 449 5.71 1.09 -11.10
C GLU A 449 5.52 0.25 -9.82
N ASN A 450 4.31 -0.29 -9.61
CA ASN A 450 3.99 -1.09 -8.44
C ASN A 450 4.74 -2.43 -8.47
N VAL A 451 5.21 -2.89 -7.31
CA VAL A 451 5.87 -4.21 -7.18
C VAL A 451 4.99 -5.34 -7.69
N MET A 452 3.66 -5.24 -7.58
CA MET A 452 2.70 -6.26 -8.00
C MET A 452 2.29 -6.19 -9.48
N ASP A 453 2.95 -5.35 -10.28
CA ASP A 453 2.81 -5.28 -11.74
C ASP A 453 4.00 -6.00 -12.42
N TYR A 454 3.93 -6.24 -13.73
CA TYR A 454 5.02 -6.85 -14.51
C TYR A 454 5.71 -5.84 -15.44
N ALA A 455 5.86 -4.59 -14.98
CA ALA A 455 6.50 -3.51 -15.76
C ALA A 455 7.91 -3.86 -16.30
N HIS A 456 8.64 -4.72 -15.59
CA HIS A 456 9.97 -5.22 -15.99
C HIS A 456 9.94 -5.97 -17.34
N LEU A 457 8.81 -6.60 -17.69
CA LEU A 457 8.63 -7.24 -19.00
C LEU A 457 8.48 -6.24 -20.16
N ASP A 458 8.36 -4.95 -19.88
CA ASP A 458 8.44 -3.84 -20.85
C ASP A 458 9.72 -2.99 -20.61
N GLY A 459 10.70 -3.52 -19.88
CA GLY A 459 11.98 -2.83 -19.59
C GLY A 459 11.87 -1.68 -18.59
N ASN A 460 10.83 -1.66 -17.74
CA ASN A 460 10.63 -0.61 -16.73
C ASN A 460 10.76 -1.16 -15.31
N ASP A 461 11.32 -0.36 -14.41
CA ASP A 461 11.51 -0.76 -13.02
C ASP A 461 10.19 -0.80 -12.23
N LYS A 462 10.08 -1.78 -11.34
CA LYS A 462 9.07 -1.85 -10.27
C LYS A 462 9.73 -1.35 -8.99
N TYR A 463 9.14 -0.36 -8.32
CA TYR A 463 9.79 0.24 -7.15
C TYR A 463 8.84 0.86 -6.12
N SER A 464 7.52 0.80 -6.31
CA SER A 464 6.58 1.37 -5.33
C SER A 464 5.57 0.36 -4.79
N THR A 465 5.01 0.70 -3.65
CA THR A 465 3.76 0.16 -3.11
C THR A 465 2.80 1.31 -2.80
N TRP A 466 1.50 1.04 -2.81
CA TRP A 466 0.46 2.04 -2.52
C TRP A 466 0.10 2.06 -1.04
N LYS A 467 -0.47 3.17 -0.55
CA LYS A 467 -0.91 3.30 0.85
C LYS A 467 -1.88 2.20 1.25
N TRP A 468 -2.83 1.85 0.38
CA TRP A 468 -3.78 0.77 0.66
C TRP A 468 -3.11 -0.61 0.72
N GLN A 469 -1.96 -0.80 0.05
CA GLN A 469 -1.13 -2.00 0.20
C GLN A 469 -0.35 -1.94 1.52
N TRP A 470 0.12 -0.77 1.95
CA TRP A 470 0.75 -0.61 3.26
C TRP A 470 -0.19 -1.04 4.39
N ASP A 471 -1.47 -0.65 4.32
CA ASP A 471 -2.48 -1.07 5.29
C ASP A 471 -2.64 -2.60 5.34
N LYS A 472 -2.58 -3.29 4.19
CA LYS A 472 -2.68 -4.76 4.13
C LYS A 472 -1.45 -5.43 4.71
N LEU A 473 -0.28 -5.02 4.23
CA LEU A 473 1.01 -5.52 4.68
C LEU A 473 1.11 -5.38 6.20
N ARG A 474 0.82 -4.19 6.73
CA ARG A 474 0.91 -3.91 8.17
C ARG A 474 -0.11 -4.66 9.01
N ASN A 475 -1.16 -5.22 8.43
CA ASN A 475 -2.14 -6.05 9.14
C ASN A 475 -1.93 -7.55 8.90
N PHE A 476 -0.82 -7.93 8.26
CA PHE A 476 -0.48 -9.33 8.07
C PHE A 476 -0.18 -10.03 9.42
N ASN A 477 -0.65 -11.26 9.56
CA ASN A 477 -0.70 -11.98 10.84
C ASN A 477 0.68 -12.43 11.39
N LEU A 478 1.73 -12.44 10.55
CA LEU A 478 3.10 -12.75 10.99
C LEU A 478 3.89 -11.53 11.47
N LEU A 479 3.30 -10.33 11.43
CA LEU A 479 3.98 -9.14 11.92
C LEU A 479 3.96 -9.05 13.44
N THR A 480 5.09 -8.62 13.99
CA THR A 480 5.25 -8.26 15.40
C THR A 480 5.47 -6.75 15.54
N GLU A 481 5.18 -6.21 16.72
CA GLU A 481 5.38 -4.79 17.05
C GLU A 481 6.79 -4.46 17.52
#